data_AF-A0A086PE92-F1
#
_entry.id   AF-A0A086PE92-F1
#
_cell.length_a   1.000
_cell.length_b   1.000
_cell.length_c   1.000
_cell.angle_alpha   90.00
_cell.angle_beta   90.00
_cell.angle_gamma   90.00
#
_symmetry.space_group_name_H-M   'P 1'
#
loop_
_entity.id
_entity.type
_entity.pdbx_description
1 polymer ?
#
loop_
_entity_poly.entity_id
_entity_poly.type
_entity_poly.pdbx_seq_one_letter_code
_entity_poly.pdbx_strand_id
1 'polypeptide(L)'
;MATVVKEPWVTRWGRETDSWNVTELDEDNADQDAEGGDSDGSGLPGRWLVGQAVARWSLTQPVEPTAEMVASVFNLPIELARDCMGIELHAIGTLGTALQVWSGLQDHGWEGQTVGAAALAFHLAPAPIIEAVEGHYWMYLAGDRDDPTAMTIEHDGE
;
A
#
# COMPACT_ATOMS: atom_id res chain seq x y z
N MET A 1 -24.92 6.79 7.74
CA MET A 1 -24.01 5.69 8.13
C MET A 1 -22.87 6.33 8.90
N ALA A 2 -22.53 5.83 10.09
CA ALA A 2 -21.31 6.27 10.76
C ALA A 2 -20.15 5.79 9.89
N THR A 3 -19.33 6.70 9.39
CA THR A 3 -18.03 6.37 8.80
C THR A 3 -17.21 5.73 9.92
N VAL A 4 -16.95 4.43 9.82
CA VAL A 4 -15.95 3.77 10.65
C VAL A 4 -14.63 4.47 10.33
N VAL A 5 -14.07 5.17 11.31
CA VAL A 5 -12.74 5.77 11.19
C VAL A 5 -11.75 4.61 11.32
N LYS A 6 -11.09 4.26 10.22
CA LYS A 6 -9.97 3.31 10.24
C LYS A 6 -8.86 3.91 11.10
N GLU A 7 -8.27 3.13 12.00
CA GLU A 7 -7.12 3.58 12.76
C GLU A 7 -5.84 3.36 11.92
N PRO A 8 -5.01 4.40 11.68
CA PRO A 8 -3.73 4.21 11.02
C PRO A 8 -2.80 3.36 11.89
N TRP A 9 -2.35 2.21 11.37
CA TRP A 9 -1.36 1.39 12.06
C TRP A 9 0.06 1.94 11.85
N VAL A 10 0.33 2.55 10.68
CA VAL A 10 1.57 3.30 10.41
C VAL A 10 1.48 4.69 11.02
N THR A 11 2.24 4.92 12.09
CA THR A 11 2.26 6.19 12.84
C THR A 11 3.58 6.95 12.71
N ARG A 12 4.60 6.32 12.12
CA ARG A 12 5.91 6.88 11.79
C ARG A 12 6.52 6.08 10.63
N TRP A 13 7.59 6.59 10.03
CA TRP A 13 8.33 5.85 8.99
C TRP A 13 9.34 4.86 9.56
N GLY A 14 9.65 3.85 8.75
CA GLY A 14 10.84 3.02 8.93
C GLY A 14 12.14 3.81 8.81
N ARG A 15 13.24 3.21 9.25
CA ARG A 15 14.61 3.76 9.16
C ARG A 15 15.11 3.75 7.71
N GLU A 16 14.80 2.71 6.95
CA GLU A 16 15.11 2.59 5.54
C GLU A 16 14.01 3.22 4.69
N THR A 17 14.38 4.28 3.97
CA THR A 17 13.41 5.11 3.26
C THR A 17 12.76 4.41 2.07
N ASP A 18 13.43 3.45 1.47
CA ASP A 18 13.05 2.75 0.25
C ASP A 18 12.57 1.32 0.48
N SER A 19 12.56 0.85 1.74
CA SER A 19 12.15 -0.51 2.05
C SER A 19 10.67 -0.66 2.38
N TRP A 20 10.16 -1.85 2.09
CA TRP A 20 8.85 -2.34 2.50
C TRP A 20 9.00 -3.31 3.68
N ASN A 21 9.29 -2.79 4.88
CA ASN A 21 9.54 -3.60 6.09
C ASN A 21 8.26 -3.88 6.90
N VAL A 22 7.13 -4.12 6.24
CA VAL A 22 5.87 -4.47 6.92
C VAL A 22 5.90 -5.96 7.26
N THR A 23 6.73 -6.33 8.22
CA THR A 23 6.93 -7.71 8.69
C THR A 23 6.81 -7.78 10.21
N GLU A 24 6.46 -8.97 10.73
CA GLU A 24 6.67 -9.25 12.14
C GLU A 24 8.17 -9.26 12.43
N LEU A 25 8.60 -8.55 13.47
CA LEU A 25 10.01 -8.51 13.87
C LEU A 25 10.33 -9.74 14.71
N ASP A 26 11.54 -10.29 14.54
CA ASP A 26 12.04 -11.36 15.39
C ASP A 26 12.17 -10.84 16.84
N GLU A 27 11.54 -11.54 17.79
CA GLU A 27 11.56 -11.20 19.22
C GLU A 27 12.98 -11.27 19.82
N ASP A 28 13.84 -12.14 19.27
CA ASP A 28 15.22 -12.37 19.69
C ASP A 28 16.22 -11.49 18.91
N ASN A 29 15.84 -10.96 17.74
CA ASN A 29 16.67 -10.07 16.93
C ASN A 29 15.87 -8.97 16.23
N ALA A 30 15.78 -7.81 16.88
CA ALA A 30 15.03 -6.67 16.37
C ALA A 30 15.53 -6.08 15.05
N ASP A 31 16.69 -6.50 14.51
CA ASP A 31 17.19 -6.10 13.18
C ASP A 31 16.89 -7.18 12.09
N GLN A 32 16.06 -8.17 12.40
CA GLN A 32 15.57 -9.18 11.46
C GLN A 32 14.03 -9.25 11.50
N ASP A 33 13.43 -9.61 10.37
CA ASP A 33 12.06 -10.09 10.38
C ASP A 33 11.99 -11.51 10.97
N ALA A 34 10.79 -11.96 11.33
CA ALA A 34 10.54 -13.28 11.92
C ALA A 34 10.96 -14.45 11.01
N GLU A 35 11.16 -14.20 9.71
CA GLU A 35 11.63 -15.18 8.73
C GLU A 35 13.16 -15.15 8.52
N GLY A 36 13.87 -14.24 9.18
CA GLY A 36 15.32 -14.07 9.10
C GLY A 36 15.81 -13.26 7.90
N GLY A 37 14.92 -12.51 7.25
CA GLY A 37 15.22 -11.52 6.21
C GLY A 37 15.84 -10.23 6.76
N ASP A 38 16.50 -9.48 5.86
CA ASP A 38 17.07 -8.18 6.17
C ASP A 38 15.93 -7.18 6.45
N SER A 39 15.82 -6.75 7.71
CA SER A 39 14.89 -5.72 8.16
C SER A 39 15.69 -4.56 8.74
N ASP A 40 15.21 -3.33 8.57
CA ASP A 40 15.79 -2.19 9.27
C ASP A 40 15.43 -2.13 10.77
N GLY A 41 14.67 -3.13 11.21
CA GLY A 41 14.20 -3.32 12.57
C GLY A 41 13.08 -2.39 13.00
N SER A 42 12.43 -1.71 12.05
CA SER A 42 11.36 -0.77 12.34
C SER A 42 9.97 -1.41 12.28
N GLY A 43 9.80 -2.49 11.53
CA GLY A 43 8.50 -3.11 11.24
C GLY A 43 7.56 -2.16 10.47
N LEU A 44 8.10 -1.13 9.82
CA LEU A 44 7.35 -0.02 9.24
C LEU A 44 7.88 0.33 7.85
N PRO A 45 7.00 0.79 6.94
CA PRO A 45 7.42 1.11 5.59
C PRO A 45 8.24 2.40 5.52
N GLY A 46 9.11 2.46 4.53
CA GLY A 46 9.94 3.61 4.22
C GLY A 46 9.17 4.77 3.58
N ARG A 47 9.54 6.01 3.96
CA ARG A 47 8.93 7.25 3.45
C ARG A 47 8.95 7.35 1.92
N TRP A 48 10.08 7.04 1.30
CA TRP A 48 10.25 7.19 -0.15
C TRP A 48 9.41 6.16 -0.92
N LEU A 49 9.36 4.92 -0.46
CA LEU A 49 8.52 3.90 -1.09
C LEU A 49 7.02 4.25 -1.01
N VAL A 50 6.55 4.72 0.15
CA VAL A 50 5.17 5.20 0.29
C VAL A 50 4.93 6.42 -0.60
N GLY A 51 5.89 7.35 -0.68
CA GLY A 51 5.83 8.49 -1.59
C GLY A 51 5.74 8.10 -3.07
N GLN A 52 6.44 7.05 -3.49
CA GLN A 52 6.36 6.50 -4.85
C GLN A 52 4.95 5.97 -5.15
N ALA A 53 4.32 5.28 -4.19
CA ALA A 53 2.95 4.82 -4.31
C ALA A 53 1.95 5.99 -4.39
N VAL A 54 2.12 7.00 -3.53
CA VAL A 54 1.30 8.23 -3.55
C VAL A 54 1.47 8.96 -4.88
N ALA A 55 2.68 9.17 -5.37
CA ALA A 55 2.95 9.83 -6.64
C ALA A 55 2.31 9.09 -7.82
N ARG A 56 2.34 7.74 -7.81
CA ARG A 56 1.68 6.92 -8.83
C ARG A 56 0.16 7.01 -8.75
N TRP A 57 -0.40 6.94 -7.54
CA TRP A 57 -1.83 7.11 -7.29
C TRP A 57 -2.32 8.50 -7.71
N SER A 58 -1.54 9.56 -7.48
CA SER A 58 -1.90 10.92 -7.88
C SER A 58 -2.15 11.05 -9.39
N LEU A 59 -1.47 10.26 -10.23
CA LEU A 59 -1.68 10.25 -11.68
C LEU A 59 -3.05 9.72 -12.12
N THR A 60 -3.75 9.00 -11.23
CA THR A 60 -5.06 8.43 -11.53
C THR A 60 -6.20 9.31 -11.02
N GLN A 61 -5.88 10.38 -10.28
CA GLN A 61 -6.87 11.27 -9.68
C GLN A 61 -7.38 12.31 -10.69
N PRO A 62 -8.68 12.65 -10.64
CA PRO A 62 -9.28 13.64 -11.54
C PRO A 62 -8.93 15.09 -11.16
N VAL A 63 -8.35 15.29 -9.98
CA VAL A 63 -7.95 16.58 -9.42
C VAL A 63 -6.61 16.44 -8.71
N GLU A 64 -5.92 17.56 -8.52
CA GLU A 64 -4.70 17.61 -7.71
C GLU A 64 -5.00 17.08 -6.29
N PRO A 65 -4.30 16.02 -5.83
CA PRO A 65 -4.60 15.45 -4.53
C PRO A 65 -4.19 16.36 -3.37
N THR A 66 -5.01 16.38 -2.32
CA THR A 66 -4.64 17.03 -1.05
C THR A 66 -4.10 16.00 -0.06
N ALA A 67 -3.44 16.48 0.99
CA ALA A 67 -2.96 15.61 2.06
C ALA A 67 -4.11 14.87 2.76
N GLU A 68 -5.29 15.47 2.87
CA GLU A 68 -6.48 14.84 3.43
C GLU A 68 -6.96 13.67 2.55
N MET A 69 -6.89 13.82 1.22
CA MET A 69 -7.20 12.72 0.30
C MET A 69 -6.19 11.58 0.47
N VAL A 70 -4.89 11.89 0.48
CA VAL A 70 -3.82 10.90 0.68
C VAL A 70 -3.99 10.19 2.02
N ALA A 71 -4.18 10.93 3.11
CA ALA A 71 -4.42 10.39 4.45
C ALA A 71 -5.62 9.43 4.48
N SER A 72 -6.72 9.80 3.81
CA SER A 72 -7.90 8.95 3.75
C SER A 72 -7.71 7.69 2.90
N VAL A 73 -7.01 7.80 1.76
CA VAL A 73 -6.86 6.67 0.81
C VAL A 73 -5.82 5.67 1.29
N PHE A 74 -4.69 6.17 1.78
CA PHE A 74 -3.59 5.34 2.29
C PHE A 74 -3.69 5.06 3.79
N ASN A 75 -4.78 5.48 4.46
CA ASN A 75 -4.97 5.29 5.90
C ASN A 75 -3.76 5.77 6.72
N LEU A 76 -3.27 6.98 6.42
CA LEU A 76 -2.11 7.58 7.07
C LEU A 76 -2.54 8.74 7.99
N PRO A 77 -1.78 9.03 9.06
CA PRO A 77 -1.87 10.31 9.74
C PRO A 77 -1.62 11.46 8.75
N ILE A 78 -2.34 12.57 8.91
CA ILE A 78 -2.26 13.71 7.98
C ILE A 78 -0.83 14.26 7.82
N GLU A 79 -0.02 14.22 8.87
CA GLU A 79 1.37 14.69 8.81
C GLU A 79 2.27 13.76 8.00
N LEU A 80 2.05 12.44 8.04
CA LEU A 80 2.77 11.49 7.18
C LEU A 80 2.31 11.61 5.72
N ALA A 81 1.01 11.82 5.50
CA ALA A 81 0.48 12.08 4.18
C ALA A 81 1.14 13.33 3.56
N ARG A 82 1.23 14.44 4.29
CA ARG A 82 1.96 15.65 3.84
C ARG A 82 3.42 15.38 3.56
N ASP A 83 4.08 14.60 4.41
CA ASP A 83 5.52 14.35 4.31
C ASP A 83 5.89 13.51 3.07
N CYS A 84 5.06 12.55 2.66
CA CYS A 84 5.33 11.73 1.48
C CYS A 84 4.83 12.33 0.15
N MET A 85 4.05 13.43 0.20
CA MET A 85 3.64 14.15 -1.00
C MET A 85 4.82 14.91 -1.64
N GLY A 86 4.74 15.11 -2.96
CA GLY A 86 5.74 15.86 -3.73
C GLY A 86 7.02 15.08 -4.06
N ILE A 87 7.08 13.79 -3.72
CA ILE A 87 8.13 12.89 -4.20
C ILE A 87 7.92 12.66 -5.70
N GLU A 88 8.98 12.88 -6.49
CA GLU A 88 8.94 12.66 -7.95
C GLU A 88 8.81 11.17 -8.26
N LEU A 89 7.95 10.82 -9.20
CA LEU A 89 7.71 9.43 -9.56
C LEU A 89 8.91 8.82 -10.30
N HIS A 90 9.61 7.90 -9.64
CA HIS A 90 10.61 7.04 -10.27
C HIS A 90 10.04 5.75 -10.89
N ALA A 91 10.86 5.05 -11.70
CA ALA A 91 10.48 3.85 -12.44
C ALA A 91 9.93 2.70 -11.57
N ILE A 92 10.34 2.62 -10.30
CA ILE A 92 9.83 1.60 -9.38
C ILE A 92 8.42 1.88 -8.86
N GLY A 93 7.91 3.10 -9.04
CA GLY A 93 6.54 3.50 -8.67
C GLY A 93 5.52 3.00 -9.69
N THR A 94 5.52 1.70 -9.94
CA THR A 94 4.56 1.05 -10.84
C THR A 94 3.17 1.04 -10.22
N LEU A 95 2.13 0.77 -11.01
CA LEU A 95 0.78 0.59 -10.46
C LEU A 95 0.74 -0.60 -9.48
N GLY A 96 1.45 -1.69 -9.77
CA GLY A 96 1.55 -2.84 -8.85
C GLY A 96 2.16 -2.46 -7.50
N THR A 97 3.29 -1.74 -7.52
CA THR A 97 3.92 -1.23 -6.28
C THR A 97 2.97 -0.33 -5.49
N ALA A 98 2.24 0.55 -6.18
CA ALA A 98 1.30 1.45 -5.51
C ALA A 98 0.11 0.68 -4.88
N LEU A 99 -0.37 -0.36 -5.56
CA LEU A 99 -1.40 -1.25 -5.04
C LEU A 99 -0.91 -2.03 -3.83
N GLN A 100 0.31 -2.57 -3.88
CA GLN A 100 0.92 -3.26 -2.74
C GLN A 100 0.99 -2.32 -1.53
N VAL A 101 1.59 -1.14 -1.69
CA VAL A 101 1.69 -0.17 -0.58
C VAL A 101 0.30 0.21 -0.06
N TRP A 102 -0.65 0.50 -0.95
CA TRP A 102 -2.02 0.85 -0.56
C TRP A 102 -2.67 -0.28 0.26
N SER A 103 -2.58 -1.53 -0.19
CA SER A 103 -3.18 -2.68 0.49
C SER A 103 -2.59 -2.89 1.89
N GLY A 104 -1.26 -2.82 2.03
CA GLY A 104 -0.61 -3.03 3.31
C GLY A 104 -0.84 -1.91 4.32
N LEU A 105 -1.17 -0.71 3.88
CA LEU A 105 -1.51 0.40 4.78
C LEU A 105 -2.97 0.39 5.27
N GLN A 106 -3.83 -0.47 4.71
CA GLN A 106 -5.22 -0.56 5.18
C GLN A 106 -5.31 -1.13 6.60
N ASP A 107 -6.42 -0.85 7.27
CA ASP A 107 -6.75 -1.35 8.61
C ASP A 107 -6.72 -2.89 8.62
N HIS A 108 -5.89 -3.46 9.49
CA HIS A 108 -5.50 -4.88 9.59
C HIS A 108 -4.46 -5.44 8.61
N GLY A 109 -3.91 -4.64 7.69
CA GLY A 109 -2.83 -5.08 6.79
C GLY A 109 -3.27 -6.16 5.81
N TRP A 110 -3.26 -5.85 4.51
CA TRP A 110 -3.52 -6.78 3.39
C TRP A 110 -4.92 -7.42 3.30
N GLU A 111 -5.50 -7.89 4.41
CA GLU A 111 -6.72 -8.68 4.42
C GLU A 111 -7.92 -7.91 3.84
N GLY A 112 -8.72 -8.64 3.05
CA GLY A 112 -9.99 -8.17 2.53
C GLY A 112 -9.89 -7.06 1.46
N GLN A 113 -8.69 -6.73 0.97
CA GLN A 113 -8.55 -5.81 -0.14
C GLN A 113 -9.00 -6.48 -1.44
N THR A 114 -9.92 -5.84 -2.14
CA THR A 114 -10.50 -6.35 -3.39
C THR A 114 -10.11 -5.48 -4.57
N VAL A 115 -10.17 -6.06 -5.76
CA VAL A 115 -10.02 -5.33 -7.02
C VAL A 115 -11.03 -4.17 -7.10
N GLY A 116 -12.27 -4.37 -6.62
CA GLY A 116 -13.29 -3.31 -6.59
C GLY A 116 -12.92 -2.16 -5.66
N ALA A 117 -12.39 -2.45 -4.46
CA ALA A 117 -11.93 -1.43 -3.53
C ALA A 117 -10.72 -0.66 -4.08
N ALA A 118 -9.75 -1.36 -4.67
CA ALA A 118 -8.61 -0.74 -5.33
C ALA A 118 -9.04 0.12 -6.54
N ALA A 119 -9.94 -0.38 -7.39
CA ALA A 119 -10.49 0.36 -8.52
C ALA A 119 -11.15 1.67 -8.07
N LEU A 120 -11.90 1.62 -6.95
CA LEU A 120 -12.50 2.81 -6.35
C LEU A 120 -11.43 3.77 -5.81
N ALA A 121 -10.45 3.29 -5.04
CA ALA A 121 -9.40 4.12 -4.46
C ALA A 121 -8.52 4.80 -5.53
N PHE A 122 -8.24 4.09 -6.62
CA PHE A 122 -7.41 4.57 -7.72
C PHE A 122 -8.22 5.24 -8.83
N HIS A 123 -9.55 5.33 -8.75
CA HIS A 123 -10.37 5.92 -9.83
C HIS A 123 -10.12 5.26 -11.20
N LEU A 124 -9.91 3.94 -11.20
CA LEU A 124 -9.67 3.13 -12.40
C LEU A 124 -10.78 2.10 -12.60
N ALA A 125 -10.86 1.54 -13.81
CA ALA A 125 -11.64 0.33 -14.04
C ALA A 125 -10.93 -0.89 -13.40
N PRO A 126 -11.65 -2.00 -13.14
CA PRO A 126 -11.04 -3.23 -12.62
C PRO A 126 -9.90 -3.80 -13.48
N ALA A 127 -10.00 -3.68 -14.81
CA ALA A 127 -9.04 -4.31 -15.72
C ALA A 127 -7.56 -3.86 -15.51
N PRO A 128 -7.24 -2.55 -15.43
CA PRO A 128 -5.90 -2.09 -15.06
C PRO A 128 -5.38 -2.59 -13.70
N ILE A 129 -6.28 -2.79 -12.74
CA ILE A 129 -5.91 -3.29 -11.40
C ILE A 129 -5.51 -4.77 -11.52
N ILE A 130 -6.31 -5.56 -12.23
CA ILE A 130 -6.03 -6.98 -12.50
C ILE A 130 -4.70 -7.14 -13.22
N GLU A 131 -4.48 -6.39 -14.29
CA GLU A 131 -3.22 -6.42 -15.05
C GLU A 131 -2.02 -6.07 -14.17
N ALA A 132 -2.15 -5.05 -13.32
CA ALA A 132 -1.08 -4.63 -12.42
C ALA A 132 -0.78 -5.68 -11.33
N VAL A 133 -1.80 -6.38 -10.81
CA VAL A 133 -1.62 -7.45 -9.84
C VAL A 133 -1.00 -8.69 -10.50
N GLU A 134 -1.52 -9.15 -11.62
CA GLU A 134 -0.99 -10.32 -12.34
C GLU A 134 0.45 -10.10 -12.86
N GLY A 135 0.86 -8.85 -13.09
CA GLY A 135 2.22 -8.48 -13.46
C GLY A 135 3.18 -8.26 -12.29
N HIS A 136 2.71 -8.33 -11.04
CA HIS A 136 3.53 -8.08 -9.86
C HIS A 136 4.05 -9.38 -9.25
N TYR A 137 5.34 -9.41 -8.86
CA TYR A 137 5.99 -10.64 -8.38
C TYR A 137 5.43 -11.18 -7.06
N TRP A 138 4.88 -10.30 -6.22
CA TRP A 138 4.47 -10.61 -4.85
C TRP A 138 2.97 -10.44 -4.60
N MET A 139 2.17 -10.31 -5.66
CA MET A 139 0.72 -10.21 -5.54
C MET A 139 0.04 -11.20 -6.47
N TYR A 140 -1.11 -11.72 -6.05
CA TYR A 140 -1.96 -12.55 -6.89
C TYR A 140 -3.42 -12.29 -6.58
N LEU A 141 -4.31 -12.78 -7.45
CA LEU A 141 -5.75 -12.62 -7.24
C LEU A 141 -6.39 -13.94 -6.86
N ALA A 142 -7.27 -13.91 -5.86
CA ALA A 142 -8.12 -15.02 -5.47
C ALA A 142 -9.61 -14.67 -5.60
N GLY A 143 -10.46 -15.71 -5.67
CA GLY A 143 -11.91 -15.57 -5.83
C GLY A 143 -12.43 -15.85 -7.24
N ASP A 144 -13.69 -15.48 -7.48
CA ASP A 144 -14.41 -15.78 -8.72
C ASP A 144 -14.05 -14.77 -9.83
N ARG A 145 -13.64 -15.29 -10.99
CA ARG A 145 -13.28 -14.47 -12.16
C ARG A 145 -14.50 -13.90 -12.89
N ASP A 146 -15.70 -14.45 -12.66
CA ASP A 146 -16.94 -13.93 -13.25
C ASP A 146 -17.44 -12.65 -12.55
N ASP A 147 -16.94 -12.38 -11.33
CA ASP A 147 -17.09 -11.09 -10.65
C ASP A 147 -15.71 -10.50 -10.30
N PRO A 148 -15.06 -9.83 -11.27
CA PRO A 148 -13.72 -9.29 -11.07
C PRO A 148 -13.64 -8.26 -9.95
N THR A 149 -14.75 -7.64 -9.53
CA THR A 149 -14.73 -6.63 -8.47
C THR A 149 -14.67 -7.24 -7.07
N ALA A 150 -15.14 -8.47 -6.91
CA ALA A 150 -15.11 -9.22 -5.65
C ALA A 150 -13.82 -10.04 -5.45
N MET A 151 -12.96 -10.15 -6.48
CA MET A 151 -11.66 -10.82 -6.38
C MET A 151 -10.79 -10.13 -5.31
N THR A 152 -10.18 -10.91 -4.43
CA THR A 152 -9.25 -10.43 -3.42
C THR A 152 -7.85 -10.27 -4.00
N ILE A 153 -7.13 -9.26 -3.54
CA ILE A 153 -5.72 -9.05 -3.82
C ILE A 153 -4.95 -9.68 -2.66
N GLU A 154 -4.24 -10.74 -2.94
CA GLU A 154 -3.43 -11.50 -1.99
C GLU A 154 -1.94 -11.22 -2.22
N HIS A 155 -1.12 -11.50 -1.22
CA HIS A 155 0.31 -11.18 -1.17
C HIS A 155 1.12 -12.42 -0.81
N ASP A 156 2.27 -12.63 -1.46
CA ASP A 156 3.14 -13.79 -1.25
C ASP A 156 4.48 -13.33 -0.64
N GLY A 157 4.99 -14.05 0.36
CA GLY A 157 6.21 -13.69 1.12
C GLY A 157 5.94 -12.91 2.43
N GLU A 158 4.98 -13.39 3.22
CA GLU A 158 4.68 -12.91 4.58
C GLU A 158 5.82 -13.17 5.56
#